data_AF-A0A2M8E1K2-F1
#
_entry.id   AF-A0A2M8E1K2-F1
#
_cell.length_a   1.000
_cell.length_b   1.000
_cell.length_c   1.000
_cell.angle_alpha   90.00
_cell.angle_beta   90.00
_cell.angle_gamma   90.00
#
_symmetry.space_group_name_H-M   'P 1'
#
loop_
_entity.id
_entity.type
_entity.pdbx_description
1 polymer ?
#
loop_
_entity_poly.entity_id
_entity_poly.type
_entity_poly.pdbx_seq_one_letter_code
_entity_poly.pdbx_strand_id
1 'polypeptide(L)'
;MIALLFVLGIPLLGGAALALMGHRPYARDVNVLFSFGTFVASCVMTVQVINDGPAFVWDKQFFVDPLNVFLVTLTTFVGLTTSIFSRPYMRVEQDHGKMTPPRMRLYHSMYQLFSFTMLLGFTTNNLGIIWVAMEAATL
;
A
#
# COMPACT_ATOMS: atom_id res chain seq x y z
N MET A 1 -3.42 16.99 -7.60
CA MET A 1 -2.40 15.93 -7.75
C MET A 1 -3.06 14.61 -8.09
N ILE A 2 -2.98 14.17 -9.35
CA ILE A 2 -3.50 12.86 -9.77
C ILE A 2 -2.71 11.70 -9.14
N ALA A 3 -1.43 11.91 -8.83
CA ALA A 3 -0.57 10.88 -8.24
C ALA A 3 -1.10 10.35 -6.89
N LEU A 4 -1.71 11.22 -6.06
CA LEU A 4 -2.32 10.81 -4.78
C LEU A 4 -3.42 9.74 -4.98
N LEU A 5 -4.24 9.87 -6.04
CA LEU A 5 -5.28 8.89 -6.36
C LEU A 5 -4.69 7.53 -6.69
N PHE A 6 -3.53 7.50 -7.35
CA PHE A 6 -2.83 6.25 -7.64
C PHE A 6 -2.16 5.67 -6.40
N VAL A 7 -1.52 6.50 -5.56
CA VAL A 7 -0.88 6.06 -4.31
C VAL A 7 -1.88 5.37 -3.37
N LEU A 8 -3.12 5.87 -3.29
CA LEU A 8 -4.17 5.28 -2.46
C LEU A 8 -5.01 4.22 -3.20
N GLY A 9 -5.29 4.45 -4.48
CA GLY A 9 -6.15 3.57 -5.28
C GLY A 9 -5.52 2.23 -5.62
N ILE A 10 -4.21 2.20 -5.93
CA ILE A 10 -3.50 0.96 -6.28
C ILE A 10 -3.53 -0.07 -5.14
N PRO A 11 -3.15 0.25 -3.88
CA PRO A 11 -3.20 -0.73 -2.80
C PRO A 11 -4.64 -1.10 -2.42
N LEU A 12 -5.61 -0.18 -2.50
CA LEU A 12 -7.02 -0.51 -2.26
C LEU A 12 -7.55 -1.52 -3.29
N LEU A 13 -7.28 -1.29 -4.58
CA LEU A 13 -7.62 -2.20 -5.67
C LEU A 13 -6.85 -3.52 -5.57
N GLY A 14 -5.58 -3.47 -5.18
CA GLY A 14 -4.75 -4.65 -4.93
C GLY A 14 -5.34 -5.54 -3.84
N GLY A 15 -5.78 -4.94 -2.73
CA GLY A 15 -6.43 -5.66 -1.62
C GLY A 15 -7.72 -6.34 -2.05
N ALA A 16 -8.56 -5.65 -2.83
CA ALA A 16 -9.80 -6.21 -3.38
C ALA A 16 -9.53 -7.30 -4.42
N ALA A 17 -8.61 -7.06 -5.37
CA ALA A 17 -8.25 -8.01 -6.41
C ALA A 17 -7.68 -9.30 -5.82
N LEU A 18 -6.79 -9.20 -4.82
CA LEU A 18 -6.20 -10.36 -4.16
C LEU A 18 -7.21 -11.10 -3.27
N ALA A 19 -8.17 -10.40 -2.67
CA ALA A 19 -9.29 -11.03 -1.97
C ALA A 19 -10.16 -11.88 -2.91
N LEU A 20 -10.41 -11.41 -4.13
CA LEU A 20 -11.21 -12.12 -5.14
C LEU A 20 -10.42 -13.21 -5.86
N MET A 21 -9.11 -13.03 -6.08
CA MET A 21 -8.28 -13.94 -6.89
C MET A 21 -8.02 -15.30 -6.23
N GLY A 22 -8.11 -15.38 -4.89
CA GLY A 22 -8.02 -16.65 -4.18
C GLY A 22 -6.57 -17.15 -3.96
N HIS A 23 -6.42 -18.47 -3.77
CA HIS A 23 -5.14 -19.14 -3.50
C HIS A 23 -4.29 -19.39 -4.76
N ARG A 24 -4.47 -18.62 -5.83
CA ARG A 24 -3.71 -18.91 -7.05
C ARG A 24 -2.23 -18.66 -6.85
N PRO A 25 -1.33 -19.48 -7.44
CA PRO A 25 0.11 -19.31 -7.30
C PRO A 25 0.61 -17.94 -7.79
N TYR A 26 -0.10 -17.35 -8.76
CA TYR A 26 0.16 -16.01 -9.29
C TYR A 26 -0.24 -14.86 -8.35
N ALA A 27 -0.97 -15.11 -7.25
CA ALA A 27 -1.37 -14.04 -6.32
C ALA A 27 -0.15 -13.32 -5.71
N ARG A 28 0.96 -14.05 -5.52
CA ARG A 28 2.23 -13.49 -5.05
C ARG A 28 2.81 -12.48 -6.05
N ASP A 29 2.80 -12.82 -7.34
CA ASP A 29 3.27 -11.94 -8.42
C ASP A 29 2.42 -10.68 -8.54
N VAL A 30 1.10 -10.86 -8.45
CA VAL A 30 0.14 -9.77 -8.50
C VAL A 30 0.35 -8.82 -7.32
N ASN A 31 0.62 -9.35 -6.11
CA ASN A 31 0.94 -8.52 -4.95
C ASN A 31 2.19 -7.65 -5.17
N VAL A 32 3.26 -8.23 -5.73
CA VAL A 32 4.49 -7.48 -6.06
C VAL A 32 4.20 -6.41 -7.12
N LEU A 33 3.39 -6.73 -8.14
CA LEU A 33 3.02 -5.78 -9.20
C LEU A 33 2.24 -4.58 -8.64
N PHE A 34 1.27 -4.81 -7.75
CA PHE A 34 0.55 -3.72 -7.07
C PHE A 34 1.50 -2.88 -6.21
N SER A 35 2.34 -3.51 -5.38
CA SER A 35 3.31 -2.79 -4.55
C SER A 35 4.32 -1.98 -5.39
N PHE A 36 4.74 -2.51 -6.55
CA PHE A 36 5.60 -1.80 -7.48
C PHE A 36 4.87 -0.59 -8.10
N GLY A 37 3.61 -0.76 -8.51
CA GLY A 37 2.77 0.32 -9.01
C GLY A 37 2.60 1.44 -7.96
N THR A 38 2.35 1.08 -6.70
CA THR A 38 2.23 2.05 -5.61
C THR A 38 3.55 2.79 -5.38
N PHE A 39 4.69 2.11 -5.45
CA PHE A 39 6.01 2.73 -5.34
C PHE A 39 6.26 3.72 -6.48
N VAL A 40 6.02 3.34 -7.73
CA VAL A 40 6.15 4.24 -8.88
C VAL A 40 5.24 5.46 -8.72
N ALA A 41 3.99 5.27 -8.30
CA ALA A 41 3.07 6.37 -8.03
C ALA A 41 3.60 7.32 -6.94
N SER A 42 4.23 6.78 -5.88
CA SER A 42 4.85 7.59 -4.83
C SER A 42 6.06 8.38 -5.33
N CYS A 43 6.89 7.81 -6.20
CA CYS A 43 8.01 8.52 -6.82
C CYS A 43 7.51 9.69 -7.68
N VAL A 44 6.47 9.47 -8.48
CA VAL A 44 5.84 10.54 -9.28
C VAL A 44 5.29 11.65 -8.38
N MET A 45 4.65 11.27 -7.28
CA MET A 45 4.13 12.22 -6.29
C MET A 45 5.26 13.04 -5.64
N THR A 46 6.38 12.40 -5.30
CA THR A 46 7.57 13.07 -4.76
C THR A 46 8.14 14.09 -5.73
N VAL A 47 8.25 13.74 -7.02
CA VAL A 47 8.71 14.68 -8.05
C VAL A 47 7.76 15.88 -8.18
N GLN A 48 6.44 15.66 -8.12
CA GLN A 48 5.45 16.75 -8.13
C GLN A 48 5.61 17.69 -6.94
N VAL A 49 5.75 17.15 -5.72
CA VAL A 49 5.91 17.97 -4.51
C VAL A 49 7.22 18.75 -4.51
N ILE A 50 8.31 18.20 -5.05
CA ILE A 50 9.59 18.89 -5.16
C ILE A 50 9.51 20.07 -6.15
N ASN A 51 8.79 19.90 -7.27
CA ASN A 51 8.69 20.94 -8.30
C ASN A 51 7.66 22.02 -7.97
N ASP A 52 6.48 21.63 -7.49
CA ASP A 52 5.32 22.52 -7.33
C ASP A 52 5.11 22.98 -5.88
N GLY A 53 5.80 22.36 -4.92
CA GLY A 53 5.66 22.62 -3.48
C GLY A 53 4.52 21.85 -2.81
N PRO A 54 4.19 22.18 -1.54
CA PRO A 54 3.12 21.53 -0.78
C PRO A 54 1.75 21.75 -1.43
N ALA A 55 0.90 20.73 -1.40
CA ALA A 55 -0.40 20.77 -2.05
C ALA A 55 -1.53 20.25 -1.17
N PHE A 56 -2.67 20.96 -1.22
CA PHE A 56 -3.94 20.52 -0.67
C PHE A 56 -4.77 19.84 -1.75
N VAL A 57 -5.44 18.74 -1.40
CA VAL A 57 -6.34 18.01 -2.32
C VAL A 57 -7.69 17.78 -1.63
N TRP A 58 -8.76 17.76 -2.43
CA TRP A 58 -10.15 17.56 -1.98
C TRP A 58 -10.54 18.46 -0.80
N ASP A 59 -10.68 19.76 -1.05
CA ASP A 59 -11.13 20.74 -0.03
C ASP A 59 -10.30 20.69 1.28
N LYS A 60 -8.98 20.49 1.15
CA LYS A 60 -8.02 20.39 2.26
C LYS A 60 -8.19 19.14 3.15
N GLN A 61 -8.92 18.12 2.69
CA GLN A 61 -8.95 16.80 3.34
C GLN A 61 -7.60 16.11 3.30
N PHE A 62 -6.83 16.31 2.24
CA PHE A 62 -5.49 15.75 2.10
C PHE A 62 -4.47 16.88 2.01
N PHE A 63 -3.35 16.68 2.71
CA PHE A 63 -2.23 17.61 2.73
C PHE A 63 -0.94 16.84 2.51
N VAL A 64 -0.23 17.24 1.46
CA VAL A 64 1.02 16.61 1.07
C VAL A 64 2.10 17.67 1.07
N ASP A 65 3.11 17.46 1.89
CA ASP A 65 4.29 18.29 2.01
C ASP A 65 5.55 17.44 1.80
N PRO A 66 6.74 18.06 1.76
CA PRO A 66 8.00 17.33 1.59
C PRO A 66 8.27 16.26 2.66
N LEU A 67 7.76 16.45 3.88
CA LEU A 67 7.93 15.47 4.97
C LEU A 67 7.05 14.23 4.72
N ASN A 68 5.75 14.42 4.48
CA ASN A 68 4.81 13.33 4.25
C ASN A 68 5.16 12.56 2.98
N VAL A 69 5.58 13.25 1.90
CA VAL A 69 5.94 12.57 0.64
C VAL A 69 7.18 11.68 0.79
N PHE A 70 8.13 12.10 1.65
CA PHE A 70 9.28 11.28 2.02
C PHE A 70 8.84 10.01 2.75
N LEU A 71 7.97 10.13 3.77
CA LEU A 71 7.43 8.99 4.50
C LEU A 71 6.67 8.04 3.59
N VAL A 72 5.79 8.57 2.74
CA VAL A 72 5.04 7.80 1.73
C VAL A 72 5.97 7.01 0.80
N THR A 73 7.02 7.64 0.29
CA THR A 73 7.97 6.99 -0.63
C THR A 73 8.80 5.93 0.09
N LEU A 74 9.24 6.21 1.31
CA LEU A 74 9.97 5.23 2.13
C LEU A 74 9.10 4.02 2.46
N THR A 75 7.86 4.24 2.88
CA THR A 75 6.91 3.17 3.21
C THR A 75 6.59 2.30 2.00
N THR A 76 6.35 2.89 0.83
CA THR A 76 6.11 2.11 -0.40
C THR A 76 7.35 1.38 -0.89
N PHE A 77 8.55 1.93 -0.69
CA PHE A 77 9.81 1.25 -0.99
C PHE A 77 10.05 0.02 -0.09
N VAL A 78 9.89 0.21 1.23
CA VAL A 78 9.99 -0.89 2.20
C VAL A 78 8.88 -1.92 1.96
N GLY A 79 7.67 -1.47 1.62
CA GLY A 79 6.59 -2.34 1.18
C GLY A 79 6.99 -3.17 -0.04
N LEU A 80 7.44 -2.54 -1.13
CA LEU A 80 7.87 -3.25 -2.33
C LEU A 80 8.94 -4.32 -2.03
N THR A 81 10.01 -3.96 -1.32
CA THR A 81 11.08 -4.91 -0.98
C THR A 81 10.57 -6.05 -0.10
N THR A 82 9.68 -5.76 0.86
CA THR A 82 9.02 -6.78 1.70
C THR A 82 8.12 -7.71 0.86
N SER A 83 7.41 -7.18 -0.13
CA SER A 83 6.56 -7.97 -1.04
C SER A 83 7.39 -8.93 -1.92
N ILE A 84 8.58 -8.49 -2.34
CA ILE A 84 9.52 -9.32 -3.11
C ILE A 84 10.08 -10.44 -2.22
N PHE A 85 10.48 -10.10 -1.00
CA PHE A 85 11.00 -11.08 -0.04
C PHE A 85 9.94 -12.09 0.43
N SER A 86 8.70 -11.65 0.62
CA SER A 86 7.62 -12.52 1.12
C SER A 86 7.25 -13.62 0.13
N ARG A 87 7.51 -13.43 -1.17
CA ARG A 87 7.19 -14.40 -2.22
C ARG A 87 7.85 -15.79 -2.03
N PRO A 88 9.19 -15.92 -1.93
CA PRO A 88 9.83 -17.20 -1.62
C PRO A 88 9.56 -17.65 -0.19
N TYR A 89 9.52 -16.73 0.77
CA TYR A 89 9.32 -17.06 2.19
C TYR A 89 7.97 -17.76 2.43
N MET A 90 6.88 -17.19 1.92
CA MET A 90 5.53 -17.76 2.05
C MET A 90 5.33 -19.03 1.23
N ARG A 91 6.20 -19.31 0.26
CA ARG A 91 6.21 -20.59 -0.45
C ARG A 91 6.74 -21.70 0.46
N VAL A 92 7.89 -21.47 1.10
CA VAL A 92 8.46 -22.42 2.06
C VAL A 92 7.51 -22.68 3.22
N GLU A 93 6.86 -21.63 3.74
CA GLU A 93 5.91 -21.79 4.86
C GLU A 93 4.60 -22.51 4.46
N GLN A 94 4.21 -22.40 3.20
CA GLN A 94 3.13 -23.20 2.62
C GLN A 94 3.54 -24.68 2.50
N ASP A 95 4.75 -24.95 2.04
CA ASP A 95 5.29 -26.32 1.90
C ASP A 95 5.44 -27.01 3.28
N HIS A 96 5.74 -26.24 4.34
CA HIS A 96 5.72 -26.70 5.73
C HIS A 96 4.31 -26.88 6.32
N GLY A 97 3.25 -26.58 5.58
CA GLY A 97 1.86 -26.81 5.99
C GLY A 97 1.28 -25.79 6.97
N LYS A 98 2.02 -24.74 7.37
CA LYS A 98 1.50 -23.72 8.31
C LYS A 98 0.57 -22.71 7.63
N MET A 99 0.76 -22.50 6.33
CA MET A 99 -0.04 -21.59 5.50
C MET A 99 -1.01 -22.34 4.59
N THR A 100 -2.29 -22.37 4.99
CA THR A 100 -3.36 -22.96 4.19
C THR A 100 -3.82 -22.02 3.05
N PRO A 101 -4.47 -22.55 2.00
CA PRO A 101 -4.98 -21.77 0.89
C PRO A 101 -5.78 -20.50 1.26
N PRO A 102 -6.72 -20.54 2.23
CA PRO A 102 -7.47 -19.36 2.63
C PRO A 102 -6.62 -18.34 3.40
N ARG A 103 -5.64 -18.80 4.19
CA ARG A 103 -4.72 -17.92 4.95
C ARG A 103 -3.79 -17.15 4.02
N MET A 104 -3.30 -17.80 2.96
CA MET A 104 -2.50 -17.15 1.92
C MET A 104 -3.27 -16.02 1.22
N ARG A 105 -4.56 -16.24 0.93
CA ARG A 105 -5.44 -15.21 0.35
C ARG A 105 -5.61 -14.02 1.28
N LEU A 106 -5.91 -14.30 2.56
CA LEU A 106 -6.05 -13.25 3.57
C LEU A 106 -4.75 -12.46 3.73
N TYR A 107 -3.61 -13.14 3.79
CA TYR A 107 -2.30 -12.50 3.89
C TYR A 107 -2.06 -11.47 2.78
N HIS A 108 -2.24 -11.86 1.50
CA HIS A 108 -2.00 -10.96 0.38
C HIS A 108 -3.00 -9.78 0.30
N SER A 109 -4.28 -10.02 0.64
CA SER A 109 -5.27 -8.94 0.70
C SER A 109 -4.98 -7.97 1.85
N MET A 110 -4.70 -8.48 3.05
CA MET A 110 -4.35 -7.67 4.22
C MET A 110 -3.04 -6.92 4.04
N TYR A 111 -2.07 -7.50 3.33
CA TYR A 111 -0.83 -6.81 2.99
C TYR A 111 -1.07 -5.49 2.24
N GLN A 112 -1.94 -5.52 1.22
CA GLN A 112 -2.29 -4.32 0.47
C GLN A 112 -3.19 -3.38 1.26
N LEU A 113 -4.12 -3.90 2.06
CA LEU A 113 -4.98 -3.09 2.93
C LEU A 113 -4.16 -2.33 3.97
N PHE A 114 -3.20 -2.99 4.61
CA PHE A 114 -2.27 -2.37 5.56
C PHE A 114 -1.43 -1.28 4.88
N SER A 115 -0.93 -1.55 3.66
CA SER A 115 -0.22 -0.53 2.90
C SER A 115 -1.12 0.67 2.60
N PHE A 116 -2.40 0.46 2.28
CA PHE A 116 -3.36 1.53 2.03
C PHE A 116 -3.60 2.37 3.29
N THR A 117 -3.88 1.75 4.43
CA THR A 117 -4.19 2.46 5.68
C THR A 117 -3.00 3.29 6.16
N MET A 118 -1.78 2.75 6.05
CA MET A 118 -0.54 3.50 6.33
C MET A 118 -0.41 4.75 5.47
N LEU A 119 -0.58 4.62 4.15
CA LEU A 119 -0.45 5.75 3.22
C LEU A 119 -1.55 6.78 3.39
N LEU A 120 -2.76 6.33 3.72
CA LEU A 120 -3.89 7.20 4.03
C LEU A 120 -3.63 7.99 5.32
N GLY A 121 -3.03 7.37 6.33
CA GLY A 121 -2.62 8.04 7.57
C GLY A 121 -1.60 9.17 7.34
N PHE A 122 -0.64 8.99 6.43
CA PHE A 122 0.37 10.02 6.12
C PHE A 122 -0.13 11.17 5.25
N THR A 123 -1.20 10.96 4.47
CA THR A 123 -1.64 11.93 3.44
C THR A 123 -2.87 12.72 3.85
N THR A 124 -3.63 12.23 4.82
CA THR A 124 -4.85 12.89 5.28
C THR A 124 -4.54 14.02 6.27
N ASN A 125 -5.32 15.08 6.18
CA ASN A 125 -5.29 16.25 7.07
C ASN A 125 -6.48 16.24 8.05
N ASN A 126 -7.29 15.19 8.04
CA ASN A 126 -8.45 15.05 8.92
C ASN A 126 -8.15 14.09 10.06
N LEU A 127 -8.18 14.59 11.30
CA LEU A 127 -7.91 13.81 12.52
C LEU A 127 -8.77 12.55 12.64
N GLY A 128 -10.06 12.60 12.24
CA GLY A 128 -10.93 11.43 12.27
C GLY A 128 -10.49 10.35 11.29
N ILE A 129 -10.02 10.74 10.11
CA ILE A 129 -9.49 9.81 9.10
C ILE A 129 -8.16 9.23 9.56
N ILE A 130 -7.26 10.04 10.14
CA ILE A 130 -5.99 9.55 10.73
C ILE A 130 -6.29 8.48 11.79
N TRP A 131 -7.24 8.74 12.70
CA TRP A 131 -7.58 7.80 13.76
C TRP A 131 -8.06 6.45 13.19
N VAL A 132 -9.01 6.47 12.25
CA VAL A 132 -9.50 5.24 11.59
C VAL A 132 -8.36 4.51 10.88
N ALA A 133 -7.47 5.26 10.21
CA ALA A 133 -6.33 4.68 9.51
C ALA A 133 -5.35 3.97 10.45
N MET A 134 -5.06 4.58 11.61
CA MET A 134 -4.17 4.00 12.62
C MET A 134 -4.76 2.72 13.20
N GLU A 135 -6.04 2.73 13.60
CA GLU A 135 -6.72 1.53 14.10
C GLU A 135 -6.73 0.42 13.04
N ALA A 136 -7.07 0.76 11.80
CA ALA A 136 -7.09 -0.20 10.70
C ALA A 136 -5.69 -0.73 10.33
N ALA A 137 -4.61 0.01 10.62
CA ALA A 137 -3.24 -0.49 10.47
C ALA A 137 -2.81 -1.42 11.61
N THR A 138 -3.53 -1.44 12.74
CA THR A 138 -3.22 -2.31 13.90
C THR A 138 -4.04 -3.60 13.96
N LEU A 139 -5.13 -3.70 13.19
CA LEU A 139 -5.96 -4.90 13.05
C LEU A 139 -5.27 -6.00 12.22
#